data_AF-A0A6A5R525-F1
#
_entry.id   AF-A0A6A5R525-F1
#
_cell.length_a   1.000
_cell.length_b   1.000
_cell.length_c   1.000
_cell.angle_alpha   90.00
_cell.angle_beta   90.00
_cell.angle_gamma   90.00
#
_symmetry.space_group_name_H-M   'P 1'
#
loop_
_entity.id
_entity.type
_entity.pdbx_description
1 polymer ?
#
loop_
_entity_poly.entity_id
_entity_poly.type
_entity_poly.pdbx_seq_one_letter_code
_entity_poly.pdbx_strand_id
1 'polypeptide(L)' 'MEKGRHLTVEGLNKIMSIKDLMNNKGMSDRFNLASNIETILRPDINDRKIKKVYNG' A
#
# COMPACT_ATOMS: atom_id res chain seq x y z
N MET A 1 -0.64 12.12 5.77
CA MET A 1 -2.10 11.89 5.69
C MET A 1 -2.76 12.76 6.75
N GLU A 2 -3.80 13.51 6.41
CA GLU A 2 -4.61 14.17 7.43
C GLU A 2 -5.18 13.12 8.39
N LYS A 3 -5.28 13.46 9.68
CA LYS A 3 -5.84 12.56 10.70
C LYS A 3 -7.24 12.11 10.29
N GLY A 4 -7.54 10.83 10.47
CA GLY A 4 -8.88 10.27 10.27
C GLY A 4 -9.28 9.94 8.83
N ARG A 5 -8.53 10.35 7.78
CA ARG A 5 -8.90 10.00 6.39
C ARG A 5 -9.04 8.50 6.15
N HIS A 6 -8.27 7.67 6.86
CA HIS A 6 -8.35 6.21 6.77
C HIS A 6 -9.67 5.62 7.28
N LEU A 7 -10.53 6.43 7.90
CA LEU A 7 -11.87 6.02 8.35
C LEU A 7 -12.95 6.25 7.29
N THR A 8 -12.63 6.92 6.18
CA THR A 8 -13.56 7.09 5.06
C THR A 8 -13.36 5.98 4.02
N VAL A 9 -14.41 5.68 3.25
CA VAL A 9 -14.34 4.73 2.13
C VAL A 9 -13.26 5.13 1.12
N GLU A 10 -13.18 6.42 0.80
CA GLU A 10 -12.15 6.96 -0.10
C GLU A 10 -10.73 6.70 0.45
N GLY A 11 -10.50 6.97 1.73
CA GLY A 11 -9.19 6.76 2.34
C GLY A 11 -8.83 5.28 2.46
N LEU A 12 -9.80 4.42 2.76
CA LEU A 12 -9.61 2.96 2.75
C LEU A 12 -9.25 2.47 1.34
N ASN A 13 -9.99 2.87 0.31
CA ASN A 13 -9.69 2.51 -1.08
C ASN A 13 -8.29 2.92 -1.48
N LYS A 14 -7.85 4.13 -1.10
CA LYS A 14 -6.50 4.62 -1.38
C LYS A 14 -5.41 3.80 -0.67
N ILE A 15 -5.65 3.37 0.56
CA ILE A 15 -4.73 2.47 1.29
C ILE A 15 -4.69 1.10 0.60
N MET A 16 -5.82 0.60 0.14
CA MET A 16 -5.90 -0.69 -0.57
C MET A 16 -5.14 -0.65 -1.90
N SER A 17 -5.25 0.43 -2.70
CA SER A 17 -4.46 0.62 -3.92
C SER A 17 -2.95 0.56 -3.66
N ILE A 18 -2.49 1.16 -2.55
CA ILE A 18 -1.08 1.13 -2.17
C ILE A 18 -0.66 -0.29 -1.78
N LYS A 19 -1.46 -0.96 -0.94
CA LYS A 19 -1.16 -2.32 -0.46
C LYS A 19 -1.00 -3.33 -1.59
N ASP A 20 -1.77 -3.19 -2.67
CA ASP A 20 -1.69 -4.09 -3.82
C ASP A 20 -0.30 -4.10 -4.49
N LEU A 21 0.46 -3.02 -4.34
CA LEU A 21 1.82 -2.87 -4.90
C LEU A 21 2.94 -3.04 -3.85
N MET A 22 2.56 -3.23 -2.59
CA MET A 22 3.52 -3.38 -1.49
C MET A 22 4.07 -4.81 -1.44
N ASN A 23 5.37 -4.89 -1.16
CA ASN A 23 6.11 -6.16 -1.04
C ASN A 23 6.04 -7.01 -2.32
N ASN A 24 6.06 -8.34 -2.18
CA ASN A 24 6.15 -9.29 -3.30
C ASN A 24 4.85 -10.09 -3.52
N LYS A 25 3.83 -9.92 -2.66
CA LYS A 25 2.63 -10.78 -2.65
C LYS A 25 1.32 -10.04 -2.94
N GLY A 26 1.38 -8.72 -3.19
CA GLY A 26 0.20 -7.92 -3.50
C GLY A 26 -0.96 -8.07 -2.50
N MET A 27 -2.18 -7.90 -3.00
CA MET A 27 -3.39 -8.05 -2.21
C MET A 27 -3.83 -9.52 -2.09
N SER A 28 -4.39 -9.93 -0.93
CA SER A 28 -4.93 -11.29 -0.81
C SER A 28 -6.33 -11.40 -1.43
N ASP A 29 -6.69 -12.59 -1.90
CA ASP A 29 -7.92 -12.85 -2.67
C ASP A 29 -9.21 -12.33 -2.00
N ARG A 30 -9.27 -12.35 -0.66
CA ARG A 30 -10.41 -11.85 0.12
C ARG A 30 -10.65 -10.35 -0.07
N PHE A 31 -9.62 -9.57 -0.37
CA PHE A 31 -9.72 -8.13 -0.58
C PHE A 31 -9.92 -7.75 -2.05
N ASN A 32 -9.52 -8.60 -3.00
CA ASN A 32 -9.77 -8.37 -4.43
C ASN A 32 -11.27 -8.35 -4.76
N LEU A 33 -12.09 -9.05 -3.98
CA LEU A 33 -13.55 -9.11 -4.16
C LEU A 33 -14.29 -7.90 -3.58
N ALA A 34 -13.68 -7.18 -2.64
CA ALA A 34 -14.39 -6.22 -1.80
C ALA A 34 -14.46 -4.79 -2.36
N SER A 35 -13.76 -4.50 -3.46
CA SER A 35 -13.51 -3.10 -3.83
C SER A 35 -13.18 -2.91 -5.31
N ASN A 36 -13.87 -1.94 -5.93
CA ASN A 36 -13.47 -1.33 -7.21
C ASN A 36 -12.28 -0.39 -6.96
N ILE A 37 -11.11 -0.96 -6.69
CA ILE A 37 -9.90 -0.20 -6.38
C ILE A 37 -9.30 0.31 -7.70
N GLU A 38 -9.04 1.61 -7.78
CA GLU A 38 -8.20 2.13 -8.87
C GLU A 38 -6.76 1.64 -8.69
N THR A 39 -6.23 1.01 -9.74
CA THR A 39 -4.83 0.59 -9.80
C THR A 39 -3.93 1.81 -9.83
N ILE A 40 -2.97 1.90 -8.91
CA ILE A 40 -1.96 2.96 -8.92
C ILE A 40 -0.63 2.43 -9.48
N LEU A 41 0.27 3.33 -9.88
CA LEU A 41 1.60 2.93 -10.35
C LEU A 41 2.57 2.81 -9.17
N ARG A 42 3.37 1.74 -9.17
CA ARG A 42 4.44 1.57 -8.19
C ARG A 42 5.54 2.59 -8.49
N PRO A 43 5.98 3.41 -7.51
CA PRO A 43 7.07 4.34 -7.72
C PRO A 43 8.35 3.60 -8.10
N ASP A 44 9.09 4.14 -9.06
CA ASP A 44 10.44 3.67 -9.35
C ASP A 44 11.41 4.21 -8.28
N ILE A 45 12.20 3.31 -7.69
CA ILE A 45 13.13 3.65 -6.61
C ILE A 45 14.54 3.27 -7.05
N ASN A 46 15.28 4.28 -7.51
CA ASN A 46 16.65 4.15 -8.01
C ASN A 46 17.70 3.82 -6.93
N ASP A 47 17.40 4.04 -5.63
CA ASP A 47 18.35 3.80 -4.53
C ASP A 47 17.75 2.86 -3.47
N ARG A 48 17.86 1.54 -3.70
CA ARG A 48 17.41 0.48 -2.77
C ARG A 48 18.40 0.25 -1.61
N LYS A 49 18.88 1.31 -0.96
CA LYS A 49 19.70 1.18 0.26
C LYS A 49 18.80 0.82 1.44
N ILE A 50 18.70 -0.47 1.74
CA ILE A 50 18.17 -0.93 3.03
C ILE A 50 19.17 -0.48 4.10
N LYS A 51 18.81 0.52 4.91
CA LYS A 51 19.58 0.84 6.12
C LYS A 51 19.50 -0.38 7.04
N LYS A 52 20.63 -1.08 7.25
CA LYS A 52 20.73 -2.10 8.29
C LYS A 52 20.40 -1.43 9.63
N VAL A 53 19.30 -1.84 10.25
CA VAL A 53 19.01 -1.49 11.64
C VAL A 53 19.88 -2.43 12.48
N TYR A 54 20.95 -1.91 13.06
CA TYR A 54 21.72 -2.65 14.07
C TYR A 54 20.89 -2.67 15.34
N ASN A 55 20.32 -3.82 15.68
CA ASN A 55 19.79 -4.07 17.01
C ASN A 55 20.98 -4.52 17.87
N GLY A 56 21.38 -3.68 18.82
CA GLY A 56 22.34 -4.04 19.87
C GLY A 56 21.73 -4.95 20.94
#